data_AF-A0A0N0UNF9-F1
#
_entry.id   AF-A0A0N0UNF9-F1
#
_cell.length_a   1.000
_cell.length_b   1.000
_cell.length_c   1.000
_cell.angle_alpha   90.00
_cell.angle_beta   90.00
_cell.angle_gamma   90.00
#
_symmetry.space_group_name_H-M   'P 1'
#
loop_
_entity.id
_entity.type
_entity.pdbx_description
1 polymer ?
#
loop_
_entity_poly.entity_id
_entity_poly.type
_entity_poly.pdbx_seq_one_letter_code
_entity_poly.pdbx_strand_id
1 'polypeptide(L)' 'MIASNIFKWIGSLFTDILFIPFRWLRLEVATADLGWWISNAVNWGFLVVLLVLFAYWMKESKRFLDEGTEDRA' A
#
# COMPACT_ATOMS: atom_id res chain seq x y z
N MET A 1 -33.32 15.69 -19.33
CA MET A 1 -32.78 14.33 -19.55
C MET A 1 -31.33 14.28 -20.08
N ILE A 2 -30.55 15.37 -20.04
CA ILE A 2 -29.12 15.36 -20.43
C ILE A 2 -28.20 15.15 -19.22
N ALA A 3 -28.54 15.74 -18.06
CA ALA A 3 -27.78 15.58 -16.82
C ALA A 3 -27.67 14.10 -16.38
N SER A 4 -28.75 13.31 -16.48
CA SER A 4 -28.70 11.88 -16.16
C SER A 4 -27.80 11.08 -17.11
N ASN A 5 -27.56 11.56 -18.34
CA ASN A 5 -26.67 10.90 -19.29
C ASN A 5 -25.21 11.19 -18.97
N ILE A 6 -24.83 12.44 -18.63
CA ILE A 6 -23.42 12.74 -18.31
C ILE A 6 -22.94 11.95 -17.07
N PHE A 7 -23.79 11.78 -16.05
CA PHE A 7 -23.44 10.96 -14.89
C PHE A 7 -23.33 9.46 -15.22
N LYS A 8 -24.11 8.94 -16.18
CA LYS A 8 -23.96 7.55 -16.67
C LYS A 8 -22.65 7.35 -17.44
N TRP A 9 -22.29 8.31 -18.30
CA TRP A 9 -21.02 8.28 -19.04
C TRP A 9 -19.82 8.36 -18.12
N ILE A 10 -19.87 9.25 -17.11
CA ILE A 10 -18.84 9.31 -16.06
C ILE A 10 -18.78 7.97 -15.32
N GLY A 11 -19.93 7.43 -14.89
CA GLY A 11 -19.99 6.12 -14.24
C GLY A 11 -19.30 5.03 -15.05
N SER A 12 -19.67 4.87 -16.33
CA SER A 12 -19.10 3.87 -17.23
C SER A 12 -17.60 4.09 -17.49
N LEU A 13 -17.15 5.34 -17.66
CA LEU A 13 -15.72 5.66 -17.76
C LEU A 13 -14.94 5.14 -16.55
N PHE A 14 -15.47 5.30 -15.34
CA PHE A 14 -14.80 4.82 -14.15
C PHE A 14 -14.94 3.31 -13.96
N THR A 15 -16.14 2.73 -14.04
CA THR A 15 -16.36 1.30 -13.72
C THR A 15 -15.93 0.35 -14.82
N ASP A 16 -16.14 0.75 -16.07
CA ASP A 16 -16.02 -0.13 -17.22
C ASP A 16 -14.68 0.06 -17.94
N ILE A 17 -13.98 1.18 -17.69
CA ILE A 17 -12.67 1.48 -18.29
C ILE A 17 -11.61 1.64 -17.20
N LEU A 18 -11.66 2.71 -16.40
CA LEU A 18 -10.55 3.07 -15.50
C LEU A 18 -10.36 2.08 -14.34
N PHE A 19 -11.44 1.47 -13.85
CA PHE A 19 -11.41 0.56 -12.70
C PHE A 19 -11.38 -0.91 -13.07
N ILE A 20 -11.20 -1.26 -14.36
CA ILE A 20 -10.98 -2.67 -14.75
C ILE A 20 -9.86 -3.32 -13.91
N PRO A 21 -8.68 -2.68 -13.71
CA PRO A 21 -7.60 -3.29 -12.93
C PRO A 21 -7.99 -3.50 -11.47
N PHE A 22 -8.73 -2.57 -10.88
CA PHE A 22 -9.19 -2.68 -9.48
C PHE A 22 -10.28 -3.73 -9.32
N ARG A 23 -11.18 -3.87 -10.30
CA ARG A 23 -12.18 -4.92 -10.34
C ARG A 23 -11.52 -6.29 -10.43
N TRP A 24 -10.54 -6.44 -11.32
CA TRP A 24 -9.74 -7.65 -11.46
C TRP A 24 -9.02 -8.02 -10.15
N LEU A 25 -8.32 -7.06 -9.54
CA LEU A 25 -7.60 -7.28 -8.28
C LEU A 25 -8.53 -7.69 -7.13
N ARG A 26 -9.73 -7.12 -7.06
CA ARG A 26 -10.70 -7.43 -6.00
C ARG A 26 -11.46 -8.75 -6.21
N LEU A 27 -11.84 -9.07 -7.44
CA LEU A 27 -12.77 -10.17 -7.70
C LEU A 27 -12.07 -11.44 -8.16
N GLU A 28 -10.95 -11.33 -8.87
CA GLU A 28 -10.22 -12.48 -9.41
C GLU A 28 -9.00 -12.77 -8.55
N VAL A 29 -8.13 -11.77 -8.34
CA VAL A 29 -6.88 -11.99 -7.59
C VAL A 29 -7.19 -12.26 -6.12
N ALA A 30 -8.01 -11.44 -5.46
CA ALA A 30 -8.25 -11.58 -4.03
C ALA A 30 -9.02 -12.86 -3.63
N THR A 31 -9.79 -13.45 -4.56
CA THR A 31 -10.61 -14.65 -4.29
C THR A 31 -9.91 -15.95 -4.66
N ALA A 32 -8.82 -15.89 -5.41
CA ALA A 32 -7.99 -17.04 -5.75
C ALA A 32 -7.20 -17.56 -4.53
N ASP A 33 -6.64 -18.77 -4.65
CA ASP A 33 -5.71 -19.30 -3.67
C ASP A 33 -4.50 -18.37 -3.52
N LEU A 34 -4.14 -18.07 -2.26
CA LEU A 34 -3.14 -17.04 -1.89
C LEU A 34 -3.53 -15.59 -2.27
N GLY A 35 -4.74 -15.37 -2.75
CA GLY A 35 -5.22 -14.09 -3.27
C GLY A 35 -5.13 -12.93 -2.29
N TRP A 36 -5.42 -13.18 -1.01
CA TRP A 36 -5.27 -12.18 0.05
C TRP A 36 -3.82 -11.70 0.20
N TRP A 37 -2.85 -12.62 0.13
CA TRP A 37 -1.43 -12.29 0.23
C TRP A 37 -0.96 -11.47 -0.96
N ILE A 38 -1.32 -11.90 -2.16
CA ILE A 38 -0.93 -11.24 -3.42
C ILE A 38 -1.57 -9.85 -3.52
N SER A 39 -2.85 -9.71 -3.18
CA SER A 39 -3.55 -8.42 -3.18
C SER A 39 -2.94 -7.41 -2.20
N ASN A 40 -2.24 -7.89 -1.17
CA ASN A 40 -1.56 -7.07 -0.17
C ASN A 40 -0.04 -6.98 -0.40
N ALA A 41 0.50 -7.43 -1.54
CA ALA A 41 1.95 -7.46 -1.77
C ALA A 41 2.63 -6.09 -1.58
N VAL A 42 1.97 -5.00 -1.98
CA VAL A 42 2.47 -3.63 -1.77
C VAL A 42 2.53 -3.27 -0.28
N ASN A 43 1.51 -3.65 0.50
CA ASN A 43 1.48 -3.44 1.94
C ASN A 43 2.60 -4.22 2.64
N TRP A 44 2.82 -5.47 2.23
CA TRP A 44 3.95 -6.28 2.69
C TRP A 44 5.29 -5.63 2.35
N GLY A 45 5.42 -5.06 1.14
CA GLY A 45 6.59 -4.29 0.74
C GLY A 45 6.87 -3.10 1.68
N PHE A 46 5.86 -2.29 1.99
CA PHE A 46 6.00 -1.20 2.95
C PHE A 46 6.35 -1.69 4.35
N LEU A 47 5.77 -2.80 4.80
CA LEU A 47 6.10 -3.40 6.09
C LEU A 47 7.57 -3.85 6.15
N VAL A 48 8.10 -4.46 5.08
CA VAL A 48 9.52 -4.81 5.00
C VAL A 48 10.41 -3.57 5.07
N VAL A 49 10.09 -2.52 4.31
CA VAL A 49 10.83 -1.25 4.35
C VAL A 49 10.82 -0.65 5.76
N LEU A 50 9.66 -0.64 6.41
CA LEU A 50 9.52 -0.16 7.78
C LEU A 50 10.41 -0.96 8.76
N LEU A 51 10.40 -2.29 8.68
CA LEU A 51 11.20 -3.15 9.54
C LEU A 51 12.71 -2.92 9.33
N VAL A 52 13.16 -2.74 8.09
CA VAL A 52 14.57 -2.44 7.78
C VAL A 52 14.99 -1.10 8.35
N LEU A 53 14.20 -0.05 8.13
CA LEU A 53 14.49 1.29 8.66
C LEU A 53 14.45 1.30 10.19
N PHE A 54 13.50 0.58 10.79
CA PHE A 54 13.41 0.42 12.23
C PHE A 54 14.62 -0.31 12.80
N ALA A 55 15.05 -1.42 12.19
CA ALA A 55 16.25 -2.14 12.60
C ALA A 55 17.51 -1.28 12.48
N TYR A 56 17.64 -0.51 11.39
CA TYR A 56 18.72 0.46 11.21
C TYR A 56 18.70 1.51 12.33
N TRP A 57 17.55 2.10 12.60
CA TRP A 57 17.39 3.12 13.63
C TRP A 57 17.76 2.58 15.01
N MET A 58 17.24 1.41 15.40
CA MET A 58 17.54 0.80 16.69
C MET A 58 19.02 0.47 16.86
N LYS A 59 19.69 0.00 15.80
CA LYS A 59 21.13 -0.23 15.79
C LYS A 59 21.90 1.08 16.02
N GLU A 60 21.47 2.14 15.35
CA GLU A 60 22.10 3.46 15.43
C GLU A 60 21.91 4.10 16.81
N SER A 61 20.70 4.04 17.37
CA SER A 61 20.44 4.49 18.75
C SER A 61 21.32 3.75 19.76
N LYS A 62 21.46 2.43 19.63
CA LYS A 62 22.35 1.67 20.52
C LYS A 62 23.80 2.09 20.38
N ARG A 63 24.28 2.33 19.16
CA ARG A 63 25.65 2.80 18.93
C ARG A 63 25.93 4.11 19.68
N PHE A 64 25.04 5.09 19.56
CA PHE A 64 25.22 6.38 20.23
C PHE A 64 25.18 6.26 21.77
N LEU A 65 24.32 5.39 22.30
CA LEU A 65 24.27 5.08 23.72
C LEU A 65 25.60 4.49 24.22
N ASP A 66 26.15 3.51 23.48
CA ASP A 66 27.40 2.84 23.82
C ASP A 66 28.63 3.77 23.69
N GLU A 67 28.62 4.68 22.70
CA GLU A 67 29.68 5.67 22.46
C GLU A 67 29.58 6.90 23.39
N GLY A 68 28.46 7.07 24.10
CA GLY A 68 28.20 8.24 24.95
C GLY A 68 28.09 9.55 24.18
N THR A 69 27.81 9.48 22.87
CA THR A 69 27.66 10.63 21.95
C THR A 69 26.20 11.08 21.80
N GLU A 70 25.28 10.46 22.54
CA GLU A 70 23.90 10.93 22.63
C GLU A 70 23.84 12.39 23.12
N ASP A 71 23.09 13.20 22.38
CA ASP A 71 22.78 14.57 22.79
C ASP A 71 21.90 14.52 24.04
N ARG A 72 22.46 14.91 25.18
CA ARG A 72 21.78 14.97 26.48
C ARG A 72 21.31 16.41 26.65
N ALA A 73 20.09 16.69 26.19
CA ALA A 73 19.38 17.91 26.55
C ALA A 73 19.17 18.01 28.07
#